data_AF-A0A531MDN7-F1
#
_entry.id   AF-A0A531MDN7-F1
#
_cell.length_a   1.000
_cell.length_b   1.000
_cell.length_c   1.000
_cell.angle_alpha   90.00
_cell.angle_beta   90.00
_cell.angle_gamma   90.00
#
_symmetry.space_group_name_H-M   'P 1'
#
loop_
_entity.id
_entity.type
_entity.pdbx_description
1 polymer ?
#
loop_
_entity_poly.entity_id
_entity_poly.type
_entity_poly.pdbx_seq_one_letter_code
_entity_poly.pdbx_strand_id
1 'polypeptide(L)'
;LYKRKLLQEAGFPRQALLMTVVRDLKNEGHTILTVKTDKGDLILDNMVDEIRPWNATGYYFLKRQSQQNPNVWQSVNQRGGTPKT
;
A
#
# COMPACT_ATOMS: atom_id res chain seq x y z
N LEU A 1 5.07 9.66 -6.17
CA LEU A 1 3.83 10.36 -6.58
C LEU A 1 3.38 10.03 -8.01
N TYR A 2 4.30 9.74 -8.93
CA TYR A 2 3.98 9.52 -10.35
C TYR A 2 2.99 8.37 -10.62
N LYS A 3 3.24 7.15 -10.09
CA LYS A 3 2.32 6.00 -10.26
C LYS A 3 0.88 6.32 -9.82
N ARG A 4 0.70 7.06 -8.72
CA ARG A 4 -0.61 7.50 -8.23
C ARG A 4 -1.31 8.43 -9.21
N LYS A 5 -0.57 9.38 -9.80
CA LYS A 5 -1.10 10.32 -10.80
C LYS A 5 -1.60 9.56 -12.03
N LEU A 6 -0.79 8.66 -12.58
CA LEU A 6 -1.17 7.85 -13.75
C LEU A 6 -2.44 7.03 -13.51
N LEU A 7 -2.57 6.41 -12.33
CA LEU A 7 -3.76 5.64 -11.99
C LEU A 7 -5.01 6.53 -11.85
N GLN A 8 -4.86 7.75 -11.32
CA GLN A 8 -5.97 8.72 -11.28
C GLN A 8 -6.40 9.14 -12.67
N GLU A 9 -5.44 9.42 -13.55
CA GLU A 9 -5.71 9.75 -14.96
C GLU A 9 -6.36 8.57 -15.70
N ALA A 10 -6.06 7.33 -15.30
CA ALA A 10 -6.71 6.11 -15.77
C ALA A 10 -8.09 5.83 -15.13
N GLY A 11 -8.60 6.74 -14.28
CA GLY A 11 -9.95 6.64 -13.69
C GLY A 11 -10.02 5.92 -12.34
N PHE A 12 -8.90 5.56 -11.72
CA PHE A 12 -8.94 4.97 -10.38
C PHE A 12 -9.37 6.01 -9.35
N PRO A 13 -10.31 5.66 -8.43
CA PRO A 13 -10.76 6.58 -7.40
C PRO A 13 -9.61 6.91 -6.44
N ARG A 14 -9.48 8.19 -6.07
CA ARG A 14 -8.43 8.67 -5.15
C ARG A 14 -8.38 7.89 -3.85
N GLN A 15 -9.56 7.50 -3.33
CA GLN A 15 -9.70 6.78 -2.07
C GLN A 15 -9.14 5.36 -2.14
N ALA A 16 -9.00 4.78 -3.34
CA ALA A 16 -8.38 3.48 -3.51
C ALA A 16 -6.84 3.54 -3.54
N LEU A 17 -6.25 4.72 -3.74
CA LEU A 17 -4.82 4.89 -3.98
C LEU A 17 -4.10 5.43 -2.74
N LEU A 18 -3.69 4.54 -1.84
CA LEU A 18 -3.25 4.87 -0.49
C LEU A 18 -1.73 4.82 -0.35
N MET A 19 -1.11 5.95 0.01
CA MET A 19 0.30 5.93 0.42
C MET A 19 0.45 5.13 1.71
N THR A 20 1.45 4.26 1.76
CA THR A 20 1.66 3.32 2.86
C THR A 20 3.12 3.26 3.24
N VAL A 21 3.43 3.36 4.53
CA VAL A 21 4.78 3.23 5.06
C VAL A 21 4.95 1.83 5.60
N VAL A 22 6.01 1.16 5.18
CA VAL A 22 6.33 -0.21 5.58
C VAL A 22 7.80 -0.31 5.99
N ARG A 23 8.16 -1.43 6.62
CA ARG A 23 9.52 -1.94 6.62
C ARG A 23 9.62 -3.08 5.60
N ASP A 24 10.64 -3.04 4.77
CA ASP A 24 10.90 -4.08 3.77
C ASP A 24 11.49 -5.36 4.40
N LEU A 25 11.93 -6.28 3.53
CA LEU A 25 12.57 -7.53 3.94
C LEU A 25 13.95 -7.34 4.58
N LYS A 26 14.59 -6.18 4.36
CA LYS A 26 15.86 -5.77 4.99
C LYS A 26 15.63 -4.92 6.25
N ASN A 27 14.37 -4.80 6.69
CA ASN A 27 13.94 -3.98 7.83
C ASN A 27 14.11 -2.46 7.64
N GLU A 28 14.29 -2.01 6.39
CA GLU A 28 14.42 -0.61 6.00
C GLU A 28 13.04 0.01 5.75
N GLY A 29 12.87 1.26 6.18
CA GLY A 29 11.64 1.99 5.98
C GLY A 29 11.50 2.48 4.54
N HIS A 30 10.40 2.15 3.87
CA HIS A 30 10.09 2.72 2.55
C HIS A 30 8.59 3.00 2.40
N THR A 31 8.26 3.79 1.38
CA THR A 31 6.88 4.20 1.09
C THR A 31 6.42 3.58 -0.22
N ILE A 32 5.32 2.83 -0.16
CA ILE A 32 4.68 2.17 -1.30
C ILE A 32 3.32 2.80 -1.61
N LEU A 33 2.75 2.40 -2.74
CA LEU A 33 1.36 2.65 -3.07
C LEU A 33 0.54 1.37 -2.87
N THR A 34 -0.42 1.40 -1.94
CA THR A 34 -1.44 0.37 -1.81
C THR A 34 -2.65 0.75 -2.66
N VAL A 35 -3.11 -0.16 -3.52
CA VAL A 35 -4.31 -0.02 -4.34
C VAL A 35 -5.39 -0.93 -3.78
N LYS A 36 -6.46 -0.34 -3.25
CA LYS A 36 -7.66 -1.04 -2.80
C LYS A 36 -8.47 -1.50 -4.01
N THR A 37 -8.77 -2.78 -4.07
CA THR A 37 -9.67 -3.36 -5.07
C THR A 37 -10.74 -4.21 -4.39
N ASP A 38 -11.77 -4.58 -5.13
CA ASP A 38 -12.79 -5.56 -4.71
C ASP A 38 -12.22 -6.97 -4.52
N LYS A 39 -11.04 -7.25 -5.09
CA LYS A 39 -10.31 -8.52 -4.99
C LYS A 39 -9.19 -8.50 -3.93
N GLY A 40 -9.07 -7.40 -3.19
CA GLY A 40 -8.07 -7.22 -2.13
C GLY A 40 -7.08 -6.08 -2.39
N ASP A 41 -6.12 -5.94 -1.49
CA ASP A 41 -5.12 -4.87 -1.52
C ASP A 41 -3.90 -5.30 -2.36
N LEU A 42 -3.62 -4.53 -3.41
CA LEU A 42 -2.44 -4.70 -4.28
C LEU A 42 -1.37 -3.68 -3.93
N ILE A 43 -0.10 -4.10 -4.03
CA ILE A 43 1.07 -3.28 -3.72
C ILE A 43 1.81 -2.93 -4.99
N LEU A 44 1.96 -1.63 -5.22
CA LEU A 44 2.82 -1.05 -6.24
C LEU A 44 4.04 -0.45 -5.55
N ASP A 45 5.17 -1.13 -5.70
CA ASP A 45 6.47 -0.75 -5.17
C ASP A 45 7.33 -0.13 -6.29
N ASN A 46 8.33 0.68 -5.94
CA ASN A 46 9.37 1.17 -6.86
C ASN A 46 10.65 0.32 -6.82
N MET A 47 10.82 -0.57 -5.84
CA MET A 47 11.97 -1.47 -5.72
C MET A 47 11.75 -2.80 -6.44
N VAL A 48 10.51 -3.16 -6.72
CA VAL A 48 10.09 -4.42 -7.35
C VAL A 48 9.07 -4.09 -8.43
N ASP A 49 9.29 -4.60 -9.65
CA ASP A 49 8.39 -4.34 -10.79
C ASP A 49 7.10 -5.14 -10.73
N GLU A 50 7.10 -6.26 -10.00
CA GLU A 50 5.95 -7.12 -9.82
C GLU A 50 4.90 -6.47 -8.91
N ILE A 51 3.64 -6.44 -9.38
CA ILE A 51 2.49 -6.09 -8.54
C ILE A 51 2.10 -7.33 -7.73
N ARG A 52 2.15 -7.20 -6.41
CA ARG A 52 1.84 -8.31 -5.49
C ARG A 52 0.65 -7.99 -4.59
N PRO A 53 -0.16 -8.98 -4.21
CA PRO A 53 -1.10 -8.78 -3.12
C PRO A 53 -0.33 -8.52 -1.83
N TRP A 54 -0.88 -7.70 -0.93
CA TRP A 54 -0.19 -7.25 0.28
C TRP A 54 0.30 -8.42 1.17
N ASN A 55 -0.37 -9.56 1.12
CA ASN A 55 -0.05 -10.76 1.88
C ASN A 55 1.10 -11.59 1.29
N ALA A 56 1.56 -11.28 0.07
CA ALA A 56 2.67 -11.94 -0.59
C ALA A 56 3.96 -11.11 -0.58
N THR A 57 3.95 -9.90 -0.01
CA THR A 57 5.14 -9.04 0.03
C THR A 57 6.11 -9.39 1.15
N GLY A 58 5.61 -9.95 2.26
CA GLY A 58 6.39 -10.19 3.49
C GLY A 58 6.77 -8.93 4.26
N TYR A 59 6.36 -7.74 3.80
CA TYR A 59 6.65 -6.45 4.41
C TYR A 59 5.93 -6.26 5.75
N TYR A 60 6.47 -5.42 6.62
CA TYR A 60 5.80 -5.01 7.85
C TYR A 60 5.14 -3.63 7.66
N PHE A 61 3.81 -3.60 7.67
CA PHE A 61 3.03 -2.38 7.43
C PHE A 61 2.90 -1.56 8.70
N LEU A 62 3.39 -0.31 8.67
CA LEU A 62 3.41 0.58 9.82
C LEU A 62 2.16 1.47 9.85
N LYS A 63 1.97 2.25 8.79
CA LYS A 63 0.86 3.21 8.68
C LYS A 63 0.44 3.43 7.25
N ARG A 64 -0.83 3.77 7.04
CA ARG A 64 -1.43 3.98 5.73
C ARG A 64 -2.31 5.22 5.72
N GLN A 65 -2.37 5.92 4.60
CA GLN A 65 -3.36 6.99 4.41
C GLN A 65 -4.79 6.46 4.57
N SER A 66 -5.65 7.24 5.23
CA SER A 66 -7.09 6.96 5.29
C SER A 66 -7.71 7.06 3.89
N GLN A 67 -8.70 6.20 3.62
CA GLN A 67 -9.52 6.28 2.41
C GLN A 67 -10.40 7.53 2.39
N GLN A 68 -10.81 8.01 3.57
CA GLN A 68 -11.71 9.15 3.73
C GLN A 68 -10.95 10.48 3.68
N ASN A 69 -9.77 10.55 4.31
CA ASN A 69 -8.97 11.77 4.33
C ASN A 69 -7.48 11.45 4.12
N PRO A 70 -6.86 11.84 2.99
CA PRO A 70 -5.47 11.50 2.68
C PRO A 70 -4.44 12.17 3.61
N ASN A 71 -4.84 13.19 4.39
CA ASN A 71 -3.97 13.82 5.38
C ASN A 71 -3.96 13.06 6.71
N VAL A 72 -4.89 12.13 6.91
CA VAL A 72 -4.95 11.27 8.09
C VAL A 72 -4.22 9.96 7.80
N TRP A 73 -3.33 9.58 8.72
CA TRP A 73 -2.61 8.32 8.70
C TRP A 73 -3.12 7.40 9.79
N GLN A 74 -3.41 6.16 9.43
CA GLN A 74 -3.89 5.12 10.33
C GLN A 74 -2.79 4.10 10.56
N SER A 75 -2.57 3.72 11.81
CA SER A 75 -1.66 2.63 12.17
C SER A 75 -2.18 1.30 11.64
N VAL A 76 -1.27 0.48 11.10
CA VAL A 76 -1.57 -0.88 10.62
C VAL A 76 -0.87 -1.90 11.51
N ASN A 77 0.43 -1.73 11.75
CA ASN A 77 1.27 -2.57 12.60
C ASN A 77 1.08 -4.08 12.38
N GLN A 78 1.15 -4.51 11.12
CA GLN A 78 0.90 -5.90 10.73
C GLN A 78 1.83 -6.34 9.61
N ARG A 79 2.32 -7.58 9.65
CA ARG A 79 3.08 -8.17 8.55
C ARG A 79 2.12 -8.60 7.44
N GLY A 80 2.46 -8.27 6.18
CA GLY A 80 1.74 -8.80 5.03
C GLY A 80 1.83 -10.32 5.04
N GLY A 81 0.71 -11.01 5.17
CA GLY A 81 0.65 -12.48 5.19
C GLY A 81 0.01 -13.08 6.42
N THR A 82 -0.06 -12.35 7.55
CA THR A 82 -0.76 -12.85 8.73
C THR A 82 -2.25 -12.53 8.64
N PRO A 83 -3.16 -13.52 8.70
CA PRO A 83 -4.58 -13.25 8.91
C PRO A 83 -4.78 -12.45 10.20
N LYS A 84 -5.84 -11.64 10.27
CA LYS A 84 -6.36 -11.20 11.56
C LYS A 84 -6.89 -12.46 12.27
N THR A 85 -6.21 -12.90 13.32
CA THR A 85 -6.80 -13.77 14.34
C THR A 85 -7.94 -13.06 15.05
#